data_AF-A0A8J9V0T9-F1
#
_entry.id   AF-A0A8J9V0T9-F1
#
_cell.length_a   1.000
_cell.length_b   1.000
_cell.length_c   1.000
_cell.angle_alpha   90.00
_cell.angle_beta   90.00
_cell.angle_gamma   90.00
#
_symmetry.space_group_name_H-M   'P 1'
#
loop_
_entity.id
_entity.type
_entity.pdbx_description
1 polymer ?
#
loop_
_entity_poly.entity_id
_entity_poly.type
_entity_poly.pdbx_seq_one_letter_code
_entity_poly.pdbx_strand_id
1 'polypeptide(L)'
;MCNVRAVSQAGAVAWLGARGARVAAWHHSHPRFPPAPSAQDLRSQRALQAACAPAPGAAAPVVALVSSQAWPPGRRASLIRCFRTEDPNDESDLPIGYQLNVKLVPDVTADSLAVLLAELRDGDHEPDPFRVNMAEDVCPLAGLTYLEKLVSSVRHHMRSAGYEDDDPLVEQLVQGIRDIFR
;
A
#
# COMPACT_ATOMS: atom_id res chain seq x y z
N MET A 1 13.58 9.16 1.89
CA MET A 1 13.23 8.06 2.81
C MET A 1 12.15 8.60 3.72
N CYS A 2 10.92 8.09 3.65
CA CYS A 2 9.87 8.50 4.57
C CYS A 2 10.13 7.78 5.90
N ASN A 3 10.39 8.54 6.96
CA ASN A 3 10.68 7.96 8.28
C ASN A 3 9.40 8.02 9.11
N VAL A 4 8.62 6.95 9.10
CA VAL A 4 7.55 6.76 10.08
C VAL A 4 8.26 6.44 11.41
N ARG A 5 8.34 7.43 12.31
CA ARG A 5 9.05 7.27 13.59
C ARG A 5 8.35 6.20 14.42
N ALA A 6 9.10 5.38 15.15
CA ALA A 6 8.54 4.36 16.06
C ALA A 6 7.47 4.91 17.02
N VAL A 7 7.58 6.19 17.41
CA VAL A 7 6.59 6.90 18.24
C VAL A 7 5.23 7.06 17.53
N SER A 8 5.20 7.32 16.22
CA SER A 8 3.93 7.44 15.48
C SER A 8 3.26 6.08 15.29
N GLN A 9 4.05 5.01 15.19
CA GLN A 9 3.53 3.64 15.09
C GLN A 9 2.94 3.18 16.44
N ALA A 10 3.64 3.41 17.55
CA ALA A 10 3.11 3.10 18.89
C ALA A 10 1.84 3.91 19.22
N GLY A 11 1.79 5.18 18.83
CA GLY A 11 0.59 6.02 18.94
C GLY A 11 -0.59 5.49 18.12
N ALA A 12 -0.35 5.06 16.88
CA ALA A 12 -1.38 4.46 16.03
C ALA A 12 -1.91 3.12 16.61
N VAL A 13 -1.02 2.27 17.13
CA VAL A 13 -1.40 1.02 17.82
C VAL A 13 -2.30 1.32 19.01
N ALA A 14 -1.92 2.27 19.88
CA ALA A 14 -2.71 2.65 21.04
C ALA A 14 -4.08 3.25 20.64
N TRP A 15 -4.10 4.13 19.63
CA TRP A 15 -5.33 4.78 19.15
C TRP A 15 -6.33 3.80 18.54
N LEU A 16 -5.86 2.81 17.77
CA LEU A 16 -6.67 1.73 17.21
C LEU A 16 -7.14 0.76 18.32
N GLY A 17 -6.25 0.41 19.25
CA GLY A 17 -6.58 -0.46 20.39
C GLY A 17 -7.70 0.12 21.25
N ALA A 18 -7.70 1.44 21.48
CA ALA A 18 -8.77 2.14 22.20
C ALA A 18 -10.15 2.05 21.51
N ARG A 19 -10.20 1.66 20.23
CA ARG A 19 -11.41 1.48 19.43
C ARG A 19 -11.76 0.00 19.20
N GLY A 20 -11.08 -0.91 19.87
CA GLY A 20 -11.24 -2.36 19.66
C GLY A 20 -10.66 -2.87 18.34
N ALA A 21 -9.94 -2.03 17.60
CA ALA A 21 -9.25 -2.40 16.37
C ALA A 21 -7.80 -2.83 16.65
N ARG A 22 -7.18 -3.50 15.68
CA ARG A 22 -5.78 -3.93 15.75
C ARG A 22 -5.03 -3.48 14.51
N VAL A 23 -3.77 -3.11 14.67
CA VAL A 23 -2.88 -2.88 13.53
C VAL A 23 -2.66 -4.21 12.82
N ALA A 24 -3.04 -4.28 11.55
CA ALA A 24 -2.82 -5.45 10.69
C ALA A 24 -1.67 -5.23 9.70
N ALA A 25 -1.40 -3.98 9.33
CA ALA A 25 -0.32 -3.65 8.41
C ALA A 25 0.18 -2.21 8.57
N TRP A 26 1.35 -1.94 7.98
CA TRP A 26 1.79 -0.59 7.63
C TRP A 26 2.31 -0.56 6.20
N HIS A 27 2.39 0.64 5.63
CA HIS A 27 2.76 0.85 4.24
C HIS A 27 3.71 2.03 4.08
N HIS A 28 4.63 1.91 3.12
CA HIS A 28 5.35 3.06 2.57
C HIS A 28 5.68 2.84 1.09
N SER A 29 6.22 3.88 0.45
CA SER A 29 6.57 3.83 -0.98
C SER A 29 8.06 3.97 -1.23
N HIS A 30 8.53 3.30 -2.29
CA HIS A 30 9.82 3.44 -2.94
C HIS A 30 9.60 3.97 -4.38
N PRO A 31 9.38 5.29 -4.57
CA PRO A 31 8.95 5.81 -5.87
C PRO A 31 9.93 5.52 -7.01
N ARG A 32 11.24 5.49 -6.70
CA ARG A 32 12.34 5.41 -7.68
C ARG A 32 13.20 4.16 -7.56
N PHE A 33 12.81 3.19 -6.74
CA PHE A 33 13.61 1.98 -6.46
C PHE A 33 12.70 0.76 -6.40
N PRO A 34 13.24 -0.47 -6.49
CA PRO A 34 12.46 -1.68 -6.25
C PRO A 34 11.77 -1.64 -4.88
N PRO A 35 10.60 -2.30 -4.73
CA PRO A 35 9.89 -2.37 -3.45
C PRO A 35 10.55 -3.36 -2.47
N ALA A 36 11.87 -3.53 -2.54
CA ALA A 36 12.62 -4.38 -1.65
C ALA A 36 12.77 -3.71 -0.28
N PRO A 37 12.52 -4.42 0.84
CA PRO A 37 12.67 -3.83 2.16
C PRO A 37 14.13 -3.47 2.42
N SER A 38 14.35 -2.28 2.97
CA SER A 38 15.64 -1.85 3.49
C SER A 38 15.91 -2.44 4.88
N ALA A 39 17.15 -2.36 5.35
CA ALA A 39 17.50 -2.72 6.72
C ALA A 39 16.67 -1.95 7.76
N GLN A 40 16.31 -0.70 7.46
CA GLN A 40 15.45 0.09 8.32
C GLN A 40 14.02 -0.44 8.34
N ASP A 41 13.49 -0.83 7.18
CA ASP A 41 12.12 -1.37 7.08
C ASP A 41 11.99 -2.68 7.86
N LEU A 42 13.02 -3.54 7.80
CA LEU A 42 13.07 -4.77 8.58
C LEU A 42 13.07 -4.49 10.09
N ARG A 43 13.90 -3.55 10.56
CA ARG A 43 13.91 -3.15 11.98
C ARG A 43 12.58 -2.57 12.45
N SER A 44 11.97 -1.68 11.65
CA SER A 44 10.66 -1.10 11.94
C SER A 44 9.57 -2.17 11.99
N GLN A 45 9.59 -3.12 11.05
CA GLN A 45 8.64 -4.23 11.01
C GLN A 45 8.77 -5.12 12.25
N ARG A 46 9.99 -5.49 12.67
CA ARG A 46 10.21 -6.27 13.90
C ARG A 46 9.68 -5.52 15.13
N ALA A 47 10.01 -4.23 15.26
CA ALA A 47 9.56 -3.42 16.39
C ALA A 47 8.03 -3.32 16.46
N LEU A 48 7.35 -3.15 15.32
CA LEU A 48 5.89 -3.11 15.26
C LEU A 48 5.26 -4.49 15.56
N GLN A 49 5.83 -5.58 15.05
CA GLN A 49 5.37 -6.93 15.39
C GLN A 49 5.50 -7.21 16.89
N ALA A 50 6.58 -6.77 17.54
CA ALA A 50 6.76 -6.90 18.97
C ALA A 50 5.74 -6.06 19.76
N ALA A 51 5.49 -4.82 19.34
CA ALA A 51 4.51 -3.93 19.99
C ALA A 51 3.07 -4.44 19.88
N CYS A 52 2.75 -5.17 18.80
CA CYS A 52 1.42 -5.75 18.57
C CYS A 52 1.28 -7.19 19.08
N ALA A 53 2.32 -7.76 19.68
CA ALA A 53 2.32 -9.15 20.13
C ALA A 53 1.28 -9.36 21.25
N PRO A 54 0.44 -10.41 21.17
CA PRO A 54 -0.56 -10.67 22.21
C PRO A 54 0.06 -11.13 23.53
N ALA A 55 1.29 -11.64 23.49
CA ALA A 55 2.09 -12.05 24.64
C ALA A 55 3.58 -11.96 24.30
N PRO A 56 4.49 -11.85 25.30
CA PRO A 56 5.93 -11.92 25.07
C PRO A 56 6.30 -13.21 24.31
N GLY A 57 7.09 -13.07 23.25
CA GLY A 57 7.50 -14.21 22.40
C GLY A 57 6.45 -14.68 21.38
N ALA A 58 5.24 -14.12 21.36
CA ALA A 58 4.24 -14.43 20.34
C ALA A 58 4.41 -13.54 19.10
N ALA A 59 4.31 -14.12 17.90
CA ALA A 59 4.35 -13.34 16.67
C ALA A 59 2.99 -12.66 16.41
N ALA A 60 2.98 -11.34 16.30
CA ALA A 60 1.82 -10.61 15.78
C ALA A 60 1.71 -10.81 14.25
N PRO A 61 0.51 -11.00 13.69
CA PRO A 61 0.29 -11.16 12.24
C PRO A 61 0.32 -9.82 11.51
N VAL A 62 1.22 -8.91 11.87
CA VAL A 62 1.37 -7.61 11.24
C VAL A 62 2.25 -7.76 10.01
N VAL A 63 1.85 -7.19 8.87
CA VAL A 63 2.63 -7.20 7.63
C VAL A 63 3.06 -5.79 7.21
N ALA A 64 4.12 -5.72 6.42
CA ALA A 64 4.57 -4.48 5.80
C ALA A 64 4.34 -4.52 4.30
N LEU A 65 3.81 -3.43 3.75
CA LEU A 65 3.60 -3.24 2.32
C LEU A 65 4.54 -2.16 1.79
N VAL A 66 5.32 -2.47 0.75
CA VAL A 66 6.14 -1.49 0.03
C VAL A 66 5.60 -1.36 -1.38
N SER A 67 5.25 -0.15 -1.79
CA SER A 67 4.85 0.10 -3.18
C SER A 67 5.91 0.89 -3.95
N SER A 68 6.13 0.52 -5.22
CA SER A 68 6.97 1.28 -6.14
C SER A 68 6.15 1.72 -7.33
N GLN A 69 5.84 3.01 -7.39
CA GLN A 69 4.95 3.57 -8.40
C GLN A 69 5.65 3.71 -9.75
N ALA A 70 6.90 4.19 -9.78
CA ALA A 70 7.59 4.57 -11.02
C ALA A 70 8.84 3.71 -11.31
N TRP A 71 8.99 2.55 -10.68
CA TRP A 71 10.13 1.65 -10.90
C TRP A 71 9.75 0.32 -11.59
N PRO A 72 10.53 -0.11 -12.61
CA PRO A 72 11.49 0.68 -13.37
C PRO A 72 10.79 1.79 -14.18
N PRO A 73 11.52 2.81 -14.66
CA PRO A 73 10.94 3.85 -15.51
C PRO A 73 10.16 3.26 -16.70
N GLY A 74 9.04 3.89 -17.05
CA GLY A 74 8.16 3.43 -18.14
C GLY A 74 7.19 2.31 -17.78
N ARG A 75 7.24 1.77 -16.55
CA ARG A 75 6.29 0.74 -16.12
C ARG A 75 4.89 1.32 -15.87
N ARG A 76 3.87 0.67 -16.42
CA ARG A 76 2.47 1.14 -16.35
C ARG A 76 1.70 0.73 -15.09
N ALA A 77 2.13 -0.30 -14.36
CA ALA A 77 1.53 -0.70 -13.08
C ALA A 77 2.51 -0.53 -11.91
N SER A 78 2.01 -0.16 -10.74
CA SER A 78 2.83 -0.10 -9.53
C SER A 78 3.24 -1.50 -9.10
N LEU A 79 4.41 -1.63 -8.49
CA LEU A 79 4.81 -2.88 -7.85
C LEU A 79 4.45 -2.82 -6.38
N ILE A 80 3.99 -3.93 -5.84
CA ILE A 80 3.67 -4.07 -4.42
C ILE A 80 4.46 -5.26 -3.91
N ARG A 81 5.13 -5.09 -2.78
CA ARG A 81 5.77 -6.17 -2.03
C ARG A 81 5.20 -6.22 -0.63
N CYS A 82 4.92 -7.44 -0.16
CA CYS A 82 4.52 -7.69 1.20
C CYS A 82 5.62 -8.49 1.91
N PHE A 83 5.95 -8.11 3.14
CA PHE A 83 6.94 -8.82 3.94
C PHE A 83 6.61 -8.80 5.43
N ARG A 84 7.26 -9.70 6.16
CA ARG A 84 7.30 -9.74 7.63
C ARG A 84 8.69 -10.15 8.10
N THR A 85 9.01 -9.92 9.36
CA THR A 85 10.19 -10.51 10.00
C THR A 85 9.79 -11.77 10.76
N GLU A 86 10.66 -12.77 10.76
CA GLU A 86 10.55 -13.93 11.65
C GLU A 86 11.44 -13.79 12.88
N ASP A 87 11.21 -14.72 13.80
CA ASP A 87 11.88 -14.87 15.08
C ASP A 87 11.83 -13.62 15.98
N PRO A 88 10.81 -13.49 16.84
CA PRO A 88 10.76 -12.40 17.80
C PRO A 88 11.90 -12.44 18.83
N ASN A 89 12.64 -13.55 18.91
CA ASN A 89 13.77 -13.75 19.82
C ASN A 89 15.12 -13.64 19.12
N ASP A 90 15.15 -13.31 17.82
CA ASP A 90 16.39 -13.06 17.11
C ASP A 90 16.96 -11.70 17.51
N GLU A 91 18.02 -11.75 18.31
CA GLU A 91 18.78 -10.60 18.82
C GLU A 91 19.70 -9.97 17.74
N SER A 92 19.66 -10.44 16.49
CA SER A 92 20.43 -9.84 15.40
C SER A 92 20.02 -8.38 15.15
N ASP A 93 21.00 -7.49 14.89
CA ASP A 93 20.72 -6.09 14.52
C ASP A 93 19.97 -5.94 13.18
N LEU A 94 20.03 -6.99 12.33
CA LEU A 94 19.36 -7.03 11.03
C LEU A 94 18.45 -8.26 10.94
N PRO A 95 17.13 -8.08 11.13
CA PRO A 95 16.18 -9.17 11.01
C PRO A 95 16.18 -9.85 9.65
N ILE A 96 15.98 -11.17 9.67
CA ILE A 96 15.67 -11.93 8.46
C ILE A 96 14.22 -11.63 8.06
N GLY A 97 14.06 -10.99 6.90
CA GLY A 97 12.77 -10.72 6.30
C GLY A 97 12.32 -11.86 5.38
N TYR A 98 11.06 -12.26 5.49
CA TYR A 98 10.43 -13.18 4.56
C TYR A 98 9.52 -12.40 3.62
N GLN A 99 9.82 -12.49 2.32
CA GLN A 99 8.94 -11.97 1.29
C GLN A 99 7.73 -12.90 1.14
N LEU A 100 6.54 -12.38 1.35
CA LEU A 100 5.31 -13.14 1.20
C LEU A 100 4.93 -13.21 -0.29
N ASN A 101 4.61 -14.42 -0.76
CA ASN A 101 3.96 -14.59 -2.05
C ASN A 101 2.47 -14.31 -1.90
N VAL A 102 2.06 -13.08 -2.20
CA VAL A 102 0.68 -12.62 -2.03
C VAL A 102 -0.08 -12.83 -3.34
N LYS A 103 -1.20 -13.53 -3.25
CA LYS A 103 -2.19 -13.59 -4.33
C LYS A 103 -3.27 -12.56 -4.06
N LEU A 104 -3.51 -11.67 -5.02
CA LEU A 104 -4.70 -10.81 -5.00
C LEU A 104 -5.93 -11.67 -5.31
N VAL A 105 -7.05 -11.35 -4.68
CA VAL A 105 -8.33 -12.04 -4.88
C VAL A 105 -9.42 -10.99 -5.12
N PRO A 106 -10.49 -11.31 -5.85
CA PRO A 106 -11.57 -10.36 -6.10
C PRO A 106 -12.30 -10.04 -4.79
N ASP A 107 -12.40 -8.75 -4.46
CA ASP A 107 -13.04 -8.24 -3.26
C ASP A 107 -13.98 -7.05 -3.54
N VAL A 108 -13.78 -6.34 -4.65
CA VAL A 108 -14.70 -5.32 -5.16
C VAL A 108 -15.94 -5.98 -5.76
N THR A 109 -17.09 -5.57 -5.25
CA THR A 109 -18.44 -5.85 -5.74
C THR A 109 -19.13 -4.55 -6.19
N ALA A 110 -20.27 -4.66 -6.89
CA ALA A 110 -21.08 -3.51 -7.28
C ALA A 110 -21.47 -2.62 -6.08
N ASP A 111 -21.82 -3.21 -4.94
CA ASP A 111 -22.18 -2.47 -3.73
C ASP A 111 -20.97 -1.76 -3.11
N SER A 112 -19.82 -2.45 -3.03
CA SER A 112 -18.60 -1.87 -2.46
C SER A 112 -17.98 -0.79 -3.36
N LEU A 113 -18.23 -0.85 -4.67
CA LEU A 113 -17.66 0.09 -5.63
C LEU A 113 -18.18 1.51 -5.39
N ALA A 114 -19.48 1.65 -5.13
CA ALA A 114 -20.07 2.95 -4.83
C ALA A 114 -19.46 3.57 -3.57
N VAL A 115 -19.23 2.76 -2.53
CA VAL A 115 -18.59 3.18 -1.28
C VAL A 115 -17.13 3.58 -1.54
N LEU A 116 -16.38 2.76 -2.26
CA LEU A 116 -14.98 3.01 -2.60
C LEU A 116 -14.80 4.34 -3.36
N LEU A 117 -15.67 4.61 -4.34
CA LEU A 117 -15.63 5.87 -5.11
C LEU A 117 -16.04 7.08 -4.27
N ALA A 118 -16.96 6.92 -3.32
CA ALA A 118 -17.32 7.99 -2.39
C ALA A 118 -16.14 8.34 -1.46
N GLU A 119 -15.51 7.33 -0.85
CA GLU A 119 -14.33 7.51 0.01
C GLU A 119 -13.17 8.18 -0.73
N LEU A 120 -12.94 7.78 -1.99
CA LEU A 120 -11.91 8.36 -2.84
C LEU A 120 -12.19 9.84 -3.14
N ARG A 121 -13.45 10.19 -3.37
CA ARG A 121 -13.86 11.58 -3.61
C ARG A 121 -13.69 12.43 -2.35
N ASP A 122 -14.06 11.91 -1.19
CA ASP A 122 -13.94 12.63 0.08
C ASP A 122 -12.47 12.92 0.42
N GLY A 123 -11.58 11.93 0.20
CA GLY A 123 -10.14 12.11 0.39
C GLY A 123 -9.51 13.15 -0.54
N ASP A 124 -10.08 13.36 -1.73
CA ASP A 124 -9.61 14.39 -2.67
C ASP A 124 -9.97 15.83 -2.22
N HIS A 125 -10.87 16.01 -1.25
CA HIS A 125 -11.26 17.34 -0.78
C HIS A 125 -10.41 17.85 0.40
N GLU A 126 -9.60 17.00 1.04
CA GLU A 126 -8.73 17.43 2.13
C GLU A 126 -7.47 18.15 1.60
N PRO A 127 -7.13 19.34 2.15
CA PRO A 127 -5.91 20.05 1.76
C PRO A 127 -4.67 19.30 2.26
N ASP A 128 -4.03 18.55 1.37
CA ASP A 128 -2.77 17.84 1.63
C ASP A 128 -1.60 18.53 0.89
N PRO A 129 -0.54 19.00 1.59
CA PRO A 129 0.65 19.58 0.96
C PRO A 129 1.41 18.59 0.05
N PHE A 130 1.13 17.29 0.14
CA PHE A 130 1.72 16.25 -0.70
C PHE A 130 0.81 15.82 -1.86
N ARG A 131 -0.32 16.51 -2.06
CA ARG A 131 -1.22 16.23 -3.18
C ARG A 131 -0.52 16.47 -4.50
N VAL A 132 -0.64 15.50 -5.41
CA VAL A 132 -0.08 15.57 -6.76
C VAL A 132 -1.14 16.05 -7.75
N ASN A 133 -0.72 16.83 -8.73
CA ASN A 133 -1.58 17.18 -9.85
C ASN A 133 -1.74 15.96 -10.76
N MET A 134 -2.95 15.43 -10.85
CA MET A 134 -3.23 14.20 -11.59
C MET A 134 -3.04 14.32 -13.11
N ALA A 135 -3.01 15.56 -13.62
CA ALA A 135 -2.73 15.87 -15.03
C ALA A 135 -1.23 16.04 -15.34
N GLU A 136 -0.35 16.04 -14.35
CA GLU A 136 1.10 16.12 -14.56
C GLU A 136 1.70 14.75 -14.87
N ASP A 137 2.82 14.76 -15.59
CA ASP A 137 3.60 13.57 -15.87
C ASP A 137 4.19 12.98 -14.59
N VAL A 138 4.05 11.67 -14.41
CA VAL A 138 4.70 10.92 -13.30
C VAL A 138 6.22 11.09 -13.36
N CYS A 139 6.74 11.13 -14.58
CA CYS A 139 8.12 11.38 -14.91
C CYS A 139 8.18 11.86 -16.36
N PRO A 140 8.96 12.91 -16.69
CA PRO A 140 9.08 13.42 -18.06
C PRO A 140 9.49 12.35 -19.10
N LEU A 141 10.18 11.30 -18.66
CA LEU A 141 10.62 10.20 -19.52
C LEU A 141 9.57 9.11 -19.72
N ALA A 142 8.51 9.07 -18.90
CA ALA A 142 7.50 8.02 -18.94
C ALA A 142 6.38 8.30 -19.96
N GLY A 143 6.21 9.57 -20.37
CA GLY A 143 5.16 10.00 -21.31
C GLY A 143 3.75 9.63 -20.82
N LEU A 144 3.52 9.71 -19.51
CA LEU A 144 2.28 9.22 -18.88
C LEU A 144 1.99 10.03 -17.62
N THR A 145 0.75 10.52 -17.51
CA THR A 145 0.26 11.31 -16.38
C THR A 145 0.03 10.47 -15.13
N TYR A 146 -0.03 11.10 -13.95
CA TYR A 146 -0.40 10.41 -12.71
C TYR A 146 -1.75 9.70 -12.82
N LEU A 147 -2.74 10.31 -13.48
CA LEU A 147 -4.05 9.69 -13.70
C LEU A 147 -3.98 8.46 -14.61
N GLU A 148 -3.28 8.55 -15.75
CA GLU A 148 -3.11 7.40 -16.63
C GLU A 148 -2.37 6.25 -15.93
N LYS A 149 -1.41 6.62 -15.06
CA LYS A 149 -0.63 5.66 -14.29
C LYS A 149 -1.49 4.96 -13.27
N LEU A 150 -2.31 5.71 -12.53
CA LEU A 150 -3.28 5.18 -11.59
C LEU A 150 -4.23 4.21 -12.29
N VAL A 151 -4.89 4.65 -13.38
CA VAL A 151 -5.83 3.84 -14.15
C VAL A 151 -5.17 2.56 -14.68
N SER A 152 -3.97 2.68 -15.26
CA SER A 152 -3.27 1.50 -15.77
C SER A 152 -2.83 0.55 -14.66
N SER A 153 -2.50 1.06 -13.47
CA SER A 153 -2.15 0.27 -12.30
C SER A 153 -3.38 -0.47 -11.75
N VAL A 154 -4.51 0.22 -11.62
CA VAL A 154 -5.78 -0.38 -11.16
C VAL A 154 -6.18 -1.52 -12.09
N ARG A 155 -6.23 -1.29 -13.41
CA ARG A 155 -6.55 -2.35 -14.38
C ARG A 155 -5.61 -3.55 -14.29
N HIS A 156 -4.32 -3.32 -14.07
CA HIS A 156 -3.36 -4.42 -13.91
C HIS A 156 -3.62 -5.25 -12.64
N HIS A 157 -3.90 -4.59 -11.51
CA HIS A 157 -4.15 -5.30 -10.25
C HIS A 157 -5.52 -5.96 -10.20
N MET A 158 -6.55 -5.39 -10.81
CA MET A 158 -7.85 -6.06 -10.99
C MET A 158 -7.67 -7.36 -11.79
N ARG A 159 -7.00 -7.31 -12.93
CA ARG A 159 -6.69 -8.54 -13.70
C ARG A 159 -5.88 -9.55 -12.90
N SER A 160 -4.90 -9.09 -12.13
CA SER A 160 -4.09 -9.95 -11.25
C SER A 160 -4.90 -10.57 -10.11
N ALA A 161 -5.99 -9.92 -9.69
CA ALA A 161 -6.92 -10.44 -8.69
C ALA A 161 -7.89 -11.47 -9.28
N GLY A 162 -8.05 -11.52 -10.61
CA GLY A 162 -8.90 -12.48 -11.31
C GLY A 162 -10.17 -11.87 -11.92
N TYR A 163 -10.25 -10.55 -12.05
CA TYR A 163 -11.29 -9.90 -12.87
C TYR A 163 -10.96 -10.04 -14.36
N GLU A 164 -11.98 -10.24 -15.18
CA GLU A 164 -11.84 -10.32 -16.63
C GLU A 164 -11.52 -8.94 -17.25
N ASP A 165 -10.90 -8.94 -18.43
CA ASP A 165 -10.47 -7.71 -19.11
C ASP A 165 -11.65 -6.80 -19.50
N ASP A 166 -12.81 -7.38 -19.78
CA ASP A 166 -14.06 -6.72 -20.17
C ASP A 166 -15.11 -6.69 -19.05
N ASP A 167 -14.70 -6.95 -17.80
CA ASP A 167 -15.60 -6.91 -16.66
C ASP A 167 -16.21 -5.49 -16.50
N PRO A 168 -17.55 -5.35 -16.58
CA PRO A 168 -18.22 -4.05 -16.44
C PRO A 168 -17.88 -3.33 -15.13
N LEU A 169 -17.58 -4.06 -14.06
CA LEU A 169 -17.21 -3.49 -12.77
C LEU A 169 -15.85 -2.78 -12.84
N VAL A 170 -14.90 -3.33 -13.59
CA VAL A 170 -13.58 -2.73 -13.80
C VAL A 170 -13.71 -1.46 -14.63
N GLU A 171 -14.55 -1.46 -15.65
CA GLU A 171 -14.84 -0.26 -16.46
C GLU A 171 -15.50 0.84 -15.63
N GLN A 172 -16.49 0.49 -14.80
CA GLN A 172 -17.15 1.44 -13.90
C GLN A 172 -16.18 2.04 -12.88
N LEU A 173 -15.30 1.21 -12.29
CA LEU A 173 -14.26 1.68 -11.38
C LEU A 173 -13.30 2.67 -12.07
N VAL A 174 -12.80 2.31 -13.25
CA VAL A 174 -11.88 3.16 -14.02
C VAL A 174 -12.54 4.48 -14.42
N GLN A 175 -13.80 4.44 -14.85
CA GLN A 175 -14.54 5.65 -15.20
C GLN A 175 -14.80 6.52 -13.97
N GLY A 176 -15.21 5.93 -12.85
CA GLY A 176 -15.42 6.64 -11.59
C GLY A 176 -14.15 7.34 -11.09
N ILE A 177 -13.00 6.68 -11.16
CA ILE A 177 -11.70 7.30 -10.83
C ILE A 177 -11.42 8.50 -11.74
N ARG A 178 -11.68 8.39 -13.05
CA ARG A 178 -11.47 9.49 -14.00
C ARG A 178 -12.39 10.67 -13.70
N ASP A 179 -13.64 10.41 -13.34
CA ASP A 179 -14.61 11.47 -13.06
C ASP A 179 -14.30 12.22 -11.75
N ILE A 180 -13.56 11.60 -10.83
CA ILE A 180 -13.10 12.24 -9.59
C ILE A 180 -11.89 13.15 -9.84
N PHE A 181 -10.94 12.72 -10.67
CA PHE A 181 -9.64 13.39 -10.83
C PHE A 181 -9.45 14.16 -12.15
N ARG A 182 -10.49 14.29 -12.98
CA ARG A 182 -10.50 15.16 -14.16
C ARG A 182 -10.97 16.56 -13.79
#